data_AF-A0A0G1RSK4-F1
#
_entry.id   AF-A0A0G1RSK4-F1
#
_cell.length_a   1.000
_cell.length_b   1.000
_cell.length_c   1.000
_cell.angle_alpha   90.00
_cell.angle_beta   90.00
_cell.angle_gamma   90.00
#
_symmetry.space_group_name_H-M   'P 1'
#
loop_
_entity.id
_entity.type
_entity.pdbx_description
1 polymer ?
#
loop_
_entity_poly.entity_id
_entity_poly.type
_entity_poly.pdbx_seq_one_letter_code
_entity_poly.pdbx_strand_id
1 'polypeptide(L)'
;MPGKNVKDLCGKPLIAWTIEAARKVPEISRIIVNTDDEDIAAVAKKHGAEVFSRPKELAADLTLDLPVFEHHLRALEAEGDLPDMIVDIRATAPLRRAERFSERRIQE
;
A
#
# COMPACT_ATOMS: atom_id res chain seq x y z
N MET A 1 -4.66 14.90 -2.79
CA MET A 1 -3.78 16.00 -2.32
C MET A 1 -2.36 15.48 -2.27
N PRO A 2 -1.43 16.10 -3.02
CA PRO A 2 -0.01 15.78 -3.01
C PRO A 2 0.59 15.83 -1.59
N GLY A 3 1.54 14.94 -1.30
CA GLY A 3 2.28 14.89 -0.03
C GLY A 3 1.45 14.51 1.21
N LYS A 4 0.13 14.26 1.12
CA LYS A 4 -0.71 13.95 2.29
C LYS A 4 -0.22 12.73 3.08
N ASN A 5 0.35 11.74 2.39
CA ASN A 5 0.73 10.44 2.97
C ASN A 5 2.01 10.54 3.83
N VAL A 6 2.84 11.55 3.61
CA VAL A 6 4.05 11.80 4.42
C VAL A 6 3.85 12.91 5.46
N LYS A 7 2.73 13.64 5.41
CA LYS A 7 2.41 14.65 6.43
C LYS A 7 2.27 14.01 7.80
N ASP A 8 2.76 14.72 8.81
CA ASP A 8 2.58 14.34 10.20
C ASP A 8 1.09 14.28 10.55
N LEU A 9 0.71 13.17 11.18
CA LEU A 9 -0.57 12.98 11.84
C LEU A 9 -0.28 12.37 13.21
N CYS A 10 -0.47 13.18 14.26
CA CYS A 10 -0.27 12.77 15.64
C CYS A 10 1.16 12.24 15.91
N GLY A 11 2.18 12.92 15.38
CA GLY A 11 3.59 12.63 15.68
C GLY A 11 4.20 11.52 14.81
N LYS A 12 3.52 11.08 13.75
CA LYS A 12 4.11 10.23 12.70
C LYS A 12 3.50 10.49 11.32
N PRO A 13 4.21 10.18 10.23
CA PRO A 13 3.65 10.29 8.88
C PRO A 13 2.36 9.48 8.71
N LEU A 14 1.38 10.02 7.97
CA LEU A 14 0.08 9.36 7.77
C LEU A 14 0.19 7.89 7.33
N ILE A 15 1.06 7.59 6.35
CA ILE A 15 1.23 6.23 5.82
C ILE A 15 1.84 5.27 6.85
N ALA A 16 2.65 5.77 7.79
CA ALA A 16 3.28 4.97 8.82
C ALA A 16 2.25 4.25 9.71
N TRP A 17 1.12 4.90 10.02
CA TRP A 17 0.03 4.28 10.77
C TRP A 17 -0.50 3.02 10.08
N THR A 18 -0.63 3.06 8.76
CA THR A 18 -1.16 1.95 7.97
C THR A 18 -0.16 0.80 7.89
N ILE A 19 1.12 1.11 7.65
CA ILE A 19 2.19 0.11 7.60
C ILE A 19 2.33 -0.58 8.96
N GLU A 20 2.38 0.19 10.05
CA GLU A 20 2.50 -0.36 11.40
C GLU A 20 1.28 -1.21 11.80
N ALA A 21 0.08 -0.86 11.35
CA ALA A 21 -1.11 -1.67 11.57
C ALA A 21 -1.05 -3.00 10.81
N ALA A 22 -0.65 -2.97 9.54
CA ALA A 22 -0.49 -4.17 8.73
C ALA A 22 0.60 -5.11 9.29
N ARG A 23 1.71 -4.56 9.79
CA ARG A 23 2.79 -5.34 10.44
C ARG A 23 2.37 -6.09 11.70
N LYS A 24 1.24 -5.72 12.31
CA LYS A 24 0.69 -6.41 13.49
C LYS A 24 -0.19 -7.60 13.12
N VAL A 25 -0.46 -7.83 11.82
CA VAL A 25 -1.28 -8.94 11.33
C VAL A 25 -0.35 -10.11 10.96
N PRO A 26 -0.38 -11.23 11.70
CA PRO A 26 0.52 -12.36 11.45
C PRO A 26 0.39 -12.98 10.05
N GLU A 27 -0.79 -12.88 9.44
CA GLU A 27 -1.11 -13.46 8.14
C GLU A 27 -0.58 -12.62 6.96
N ILE A 28 -0.15 -11.37 7.19
CA ILE A 28 0.43 -10.53 6.16
C ILE A 28 1.92 -10.84 6.04
N SER A 29 2.29 -11.54 4.96
CA SER A 29 3.68 -11.91 4.67
C SER A 29 4.51 -10.76 4.13
N ARG A 30 3.92 -9.90 3.28
CA ARG A 30 4.57 -8.77 2.63
C ARG A 30 3.70 -7.53 2.71
N ILE A 31 4.34 -6.38 2.89
CA ILE A 31 3.68 -5.07 2.89
C ILE A 31 4.36 -4.24 1.82
N ILE A 32 3.65 -3.94 0.75
CA ILE A 32 4.19 -3.23 -0.40
C ILE A 32 3.46 -1.90 -0.56
N VAL A 33 4.22 -0.80 -0.59
CA VAL A 33 3.70 0.53 -0.93
C VAL A 33 3.97 0.79 -2.41
N ASN A 34 2.90 0.87 -3.18
CA ASN A 34 2.96 1.26 -4.57
C ASN A 34 2.93 2.81 -4.69
N THR A 35 4.01 3.42 -5.16
CA THR A 35 4.13 4.88 -5.25
C THR A 35 5.17 5.32 -6.27
N ASP A 36 4.92 6.47 -6.90
CA ASP A 36 5.85 7.19 -7.77
C ASP A 36 6.56 8.36 -7.05
N ASP A 37 6.25 8.57 -5.77
CA ASP A 37 6.75 9.67 -4.94
C ASP A 37 7.90 9.16 -4.06
N GLU A 38 9.08 9.75 -4.21
CA GLU A 38 10.31 9.35 -3.51
C GLU A 38 10.23 9.59 -2.00
N ASP A 39 9.50 10.60 -1.54
CA ASP A 39 9.32 10.89 -0.11
C ASP A 39 8.42 9.82 0.52
N ILE A 40 7.33 9.44 -0.18
CA ILE A 40 6.46 8.34 0.26
C ILE A 40 7.27 7.04 0.31
N ALA A 41 8.09 6.77 -0.72
CA ALA A 41 8.95 5.58 -0.77
C ALA A 41 9.94 5.54 0.40
N ALA A 42 10.61 6.65 0.71
CA ALA A 42 11.56 6.74 1.80
C ALA A 42 10.91 6.49 3.17
N VAL A 43 9.75 7.09 3.41
CA VAL A 43 8.97 6.85 4.64
C VAL A 43 8.50 5.40 4.71
N ALA A 44 7.98 4.83 3.62
CA ALA A 44 7.50 3.46 3.58
C ALA A 44 8.61 2.46 3.99
N LYS A 45 9.79 2.59 3.38
CA LYS A 45 10.97 1.76 3.70
C LYS A 45 11.37 1.91 5.16
N LYS A 46 11.40 3.13 5.69
CA LYS A 46 11.73 3.40 7.10
C LYS A 46 10.78 2.68 8.08
N HIS A 47 9.52 2.49 7.71
CA HIS A 47 8.53 1.79 8.54
C HIS A 47 8.41 0.29 8.25
N GLY A 48 9.27 -0.27 7.39
CA GLY A 48 9.38 -1.70 7.12
C GLY A 48 8.46 -2.21 6.02
N ALA A 49 8.00 -1.34 5.12
CA ALA A 49 7.33 -1.74 3.89
C ALA A 49 8.32 -1.80 2.72
N GLU A 50 8.08 -2.73 1.80
CA GLU A 50 8.69 -2.74 0.48
C GLU A 50 8.09 -1.62 -0.37
N VAL A 51 8.81 -1.19 -1.40
CA VAL A 51 8.33 -0.15 -2.31
C VAL A 51 8.32 -0.67 -3.72
N PHE A 52 7.17 -0.51 -4.37
CA PHE A 52 7.00 -0.76 -5.80
C PHE A 52 6.80 0.58 -6.51
N SER A 53 7.73 0.91 -7.41
CA SER A 53 7.64 2.14 -8.20
C SER A 53 6.68 1.93 -9.36
N ARG A 54 5.65 2.77 -9.49
CA ARG A 54 4.72 2.71 -10.62
C ARG A 54 5.11 3.67 -11.75
N PRO A 55 4.83 3.31 -13.01
CA PRO A 55 4.90 4.20 -14.14
C PRO A 55 4.04 5.45 -13.92
N LYS A 56 4.47 6.60 -14.46
CA LYS A 56 3.79 7.89 -14.28
C LYS A 56 2.36 7.88 -14.85
N GLU A 57 2.14 7.09 -15.89
CA GLU A 57 0.83 6.91 -16.53
C GLU A 57 -0.20 6.29 -15.57
N LEU A 58 0.26 5.52 -14.58
CA LEU A 58 -0.56 4.89 -13.55
C LEU A 58 -0.64 5.71 -12.25
N ALA A 59 -0.04 6.90 -12.24
CA ALA A 59 -0.01 7.79 -11.08
C ALA A 59 -0.94 9.02 -11.21
N ALA A 60 -1.67 9.14 -12.32
CA ALA A 60 -2.55 10.27 -12.56
C ALA A 60 -3.78 10.25 -11.64
N ASP A 61 -4.34 11.44 -11.36
CA ASP A 61 -5.48 11.60 -10.44
C ASP A 61 -6.74 10.82 -10.86
N LEU A 62 -6.88 10.52 -12.15
CA LEU A 62 -8.01 9.79 -12.72
C LEU A 62 -7.70 8.32 -13.00
N THR A 63 -6.50 7.85 -12.65
CA THR A 63 -6.15 6.44 -12.81
C THR A 63 -7.03 5.61 -11.86
N LEU A 64 -7.73 4.62 -12.42
CA LEU A 64 -8.51 3.66 -11.66
C LEU A 64 -7.59 2.69 -10.91
N ASP A 65 -8.09 2.12 -9.82
CA ASP A 65 -7.29 1.19 -8.99
C ASP A 65 -6.92 -0.09 -9.76
N LEU A 66 -7.81 -0.62 -10.60
CA LEU A 66 -7.63 -1.90 -11.29
C LEU A 66 -6.36 -1.94 -12.19
N PRO A 67 -6.10 -0.98 -13.09
CA PRO A 67 -4.85 -0.92 -13.85
C PRO A 67 -3.58 -0.88 -13.00
N VAL A 68 -3.63 -0.26 -11.81
CA VAL A 68 -2.50 -0.21 -10.88
C VAL A 68 -2.24 -1.60 -10.29
N PHE A 69 -3.31 -2.31 -9.89
CA PHE A 69 -3.22 -3.69 -9.41
C PHE A 69 -2.70 -4.63 -10.49
N GLU A 70 -3.23 -4.58 -11.72
CA GLU A 70 -2.78 -5.43 -12.82
C GLU A 70 -1.29 -5.24 -13.12
N HIS A 71 -0.82 -3.99 -13.15
CA HIS A 71 0.58 -3.70 -13.39
C HIS A 71 1.48 -4.29 -12.28
N HIS A 72 1.08 -4.13 -11.02
CA HIS A 72 1.84 -4.64 -9.89
C HIS A 72 1.83 -6.18 -9.85
N LEU A 73 0.68 -6.81 -10.10
CA LEU A 73 0.56 -8.27 -10.10
C LEU A 73 1.36 -8.92 -11.23
N ARG A 74 1.40 -8.32 -12.42
CA ARG A 74 2.25 -8.82 -13.51
C ARG A 74 3.74 -8.77 -13.17
N ALA A 75 4.17 -7.75 -12.42
CA ALA A 75 5.56 -7.68 -11.97
C ALA A 75 5.88 -8.77 -10.95
N LEU A 76 4.99 -8.99 -9.97
CA LEU A 76 5.11 -10.08 -9.00
C LEU A 76 5.07 -11.46 -9.65
N GLU A 77 4.20 -11.65 -10.64
CA GLU A 77 4.11 -12.89 -11.43
C GLU A 77 5.42 -13.16 -12.19
N ALA A 78 6.01 -12.14 -12.80
CA ALA A 78 7.29 -12.25 -13.51
C ALA A 78 8.47 -12.60 -12.58
N GLU A 79 8.36 -12.23 -11.30
CA GLU A 79 9.32 -12.59 -10.24
C GLU A 79 9.04 -13.99 -9.65
N GLY A 80 7.92 -14.63 -10.02
CA GLY A 80 7.48 -15.92 -9.47
C GLY A 80 6.92 -15.82 -8.05
N ASP A 81 6.49 -14.62 -7.63
CA ASP A 81 6.02 -14.31 -6.27
C ASP A 81 4.60 -13.72 -6.27
N LEU A 82 3.69 -14.40 -6.99
CA LEU A 82 2.28 -14.02 -7.05
C LEU A 82 1.59 -14.36 -5.70
N PRO A 83 0.93 -13.39 -5.02
CA PRO A 83 0.31 -13.65 -3.73
C PRO A 83 -1.03 -14.40 -3.88
N ASP A 84 -1.33 -15.28 -2.91
CA ASP A 84 -2.63 -15.97 -2.83
C ASP A 84 -3.79 -14.99 -2.49
N MET A 85 -3.48 -13.89 -1.81
CA MET A 85 -4.45 -12.90 -1.38
C MET A 85 -3.85 -11.48 -1.39
N ILE A 86 -4.65 -10.52 -1.82
CA ILE A 86 -4.32 -9.09 -1.76
C ILE A 86 -5.24 -8.42 -0.74
N VAL A 87 -4.66 -7.66 0.16
CA VAL A 87 -5.38 -6.78 1.07
C VAL A 87 -5.07 -5.33 0.70
N ASP A 88 -6.03 -4.64 0.08
CA ASP A 88 -5.88 -3.21 -0.19
C ASP A 88 -6.12 -2.39 1.08
N ILE A 89 -5.12 -1.60 1.48
CA ILE A 89 -5.17 -0.77 2.68
C ILE A 89 -4.93 0.69 2.31
N ARG A 90 -6.03 1.43 2.20
CA ARG A 90 -5.96 2.87 1.90
C ARG A 90 -5.36 3.66 3.07
N ALA A 91 -4.26 4.37 2.82
CA ALA A 91 -3.58 5.23 3.79
C ALA A 91 -4.48 6.35 4.37
N THR A 92 -5.58 6.70 3.70
CA THR A 92 -6.54 7.71 4.19
C THR A 92 -7.47 7.21 5.29
N ALA A 93 -7.30 5.99 5.80
CA ALA A 93 -8.03 5.44 6.93
C ALA A 93 -7.08 5.15 8.13
N PRO A 94 -6.39 6.16 8.70
CA PRO A 94 -5.31 5.96 9.67
C PRO A 94 -5.78 5.39 11.03
N LEU A 95 -7.07 5.52 11.36
CA LEU A 95 -7.67 4.98 12.58
C LEU A 95 -8.11 3.51 12.44
N ARG A 96 -7.72 2.84 11.35
CA ARG A 96 -8.04 1.42 11.14
C ARG A 96 -7.31 0.59 12.20
N ARG A 97 -8.08 -0.20 12.94
CA ARG A 97 -7.54 -1.18 13.87
C ARG A 97 -7.26 -2.49 13.15
N ALA A 98 -6.28 -3.24 13.62
CA ALA A 98 -5.87 -4.50 13.00
C ALA A 98 -7.03 -5.52 12.90
N GLU A 99 -7.98 -5.47 13.83
CA GLU A 99 -9.14 -6.38 13.84
C GLU A 99 -10.10 -6.14 12.66
N ARG A 100 -9.93 -5.06 11.89
CA ARG A 100 -10.74 -4.76 10.69
C ARG A 100 -10.19 -5.35 9.40
N PHE A 101 -9.09 -6.11 9.43
CA PHE A 101 -8.62 -6.87 8.27
C PHE A 101 -9.46 -8.12 7.98
N SER A 102 -10.58 -8.32 8.69
CA SER A 102 -11.55 -9.38 8.40
C SER A 102 -12.03 -9.32 6.95
N GLU A 103 -11.88 -10.45 6.25
CA GLU A 103 -12.17 -10.66 4.82
C GLU A 103 -13.43 -9.93 4.33
N ARG A 104 -13.27 -9.14 3.26
CA ARG A 104 -14.35 -8.92 2.30
C ARG A 104 -13.86 -9.43 0.95
N ARG A 105 -14.41 -10.57 0.54
CA ARG A 105 -14.23 -11.07 -0.82
C ARG A 105 -14.82 -10.03 -1.77
N ILE A 106 -13.99 -9.54 -2.70
CA ILE A 106 -14.49 -8.79 -3.85
C ILE A 106 -15.29 -9.80 -4.66
N GLN A 107 -16.62 -9.64 -4.68
CA GLN A 107 -17.48 -10.42 -5.57
C GLN A 107 -17.33 -9.84 -6.98
N GLU A 108 -17.19 -10.75 -7.95
CA GLU A 108 -17.09 -10.50 -9.40
C GLU A 108 -18.27 -9.67 -9.93
#